data_AF-A0A2N2MFI0-F1
#
_entry.id   AF-A0A2N2MFI0-F1
#
_cell.length_a   1.000
_cell.length_b   1.000
_cell.length_c   1.000
_cell.angle_alpha   90.00
_cell.angle_beta   90.00
_cell.angle_gamma   90.00
#
_symmetry.space_group_name_H-M   'P 1'
#
loop_
_entity.id
_entity.type
_entity.pdbx_description
1 polymer ?
#
loop_
_entity_poly.entity_id
_entity_poly.type
_entity_poly.pdbx_seq_one_letter_code
_entity_poly.pdbx_strand_id
1 'polypeptide(L)' 'MRVFGLGVPELLIILVIIIILFGPGRFGKILGELGSGLKSFRDSLTEKKDEPGTDENGNIEPK' A
#
# COMPACT_ATOMS: atom_id res chain seq x y z
N MET A 1 9.14 -16.12 -13.38
CA MET A 1 8.15 -15.39 -14.20
C MET A 1 8.88 -14.23 -14.88
N ARG A 2 9.07 -14.28 -16.21
CA ARG A 2 9.74 -13.21 -16.98
C ARG A 2 8.65 -12.35 -17.59
N VAL A 3 8.61 -11.08 -17.24
CA VAL A 3 7.64 -10.10 -17.76
C VAL A 3 8.51 -9.12 -18.57
N PHE A 4 8.33 -9.05 -19.89
CA PHE A 4 9.07 -8.15 -20.79
C PHE A 4 10.59 -8.37 -20.96
N GLY A 5 11.08 -9.61 -20.84
CA GLY A 5 12.52 -9.89 -21.06
C GLY A 5 13.48 -9.27 -20.03
N LEU A 6 12.93 -8.52 -19.07
CA LEU A 6 13.61 -7.93 -17.94
C LEU A 6 13.26 -8.76 -16.69
N GLY A 7 14.26 -9.16 -15.94
CA GLY A 7 14.06 -9.81 -14.66
C GLY A 7 13.62 -8.82 -13.59
N VAL A 8 13.26 -9.37 -12.43
CA VAL A 8 13.02 -8.59 -11.21
C VAL A 8 14.24 -7.68 -10.86
N PRO A 9 15.50 -8.13 -11.01
CA PRO A 9 16.67 -7.30 -10.72
C PRO A 9 16.78 -6.05 -11.62
N GLU A 10 16.57 -6.20 -12.93
CA GLU A 10 16.65 -5.11 -13.89
C GLU A 10 15.55 -4.07 -13.64
N LEU A 11 14.34 -4.52 -13.33
CA LEU A 11 13.22 -3.65 -12.95
C LEU A 11 13.53 -2.83 -11.69
N LEU A 12 14.20 -3.43 -10.71
CA LEU A 12 14.64 -2.75 -9.49
C LEU A 12 15.67 -1.66 -9.79
N ILE A 13 16.64 -1.92 -10.66
CA ILE A 13 17.66 -0.94 -11.06
C ILE A 13 16.99 0.28 -11.72
N ILE A 14 16.05 0.04 -12.64
CA ILE A 14 15.30 1.12 -13.31
C ILE A 14 14.51 1.95 -12.28
N LEU A 15 13.86 1.29 -11.32
CA LEU A 15 13.12 1.96 -10.25
C LEU A 15 14.03 2.87 -9.41
N VAL A 16 15.24 2.42 -9.07
CA VAL A 16 16.22 3.21 -8.32
C VAL A 16 16.63 4.46 -9.11
N ILE A 17 16.89 4.33 -10.42
CA ILE A 17 17.23 5.47 -11.28
C ILE A 17 16.11 6.52 -11.28
N ILE A 18 14.85 6.07 -11.39
CA ILE A 18 13.68 6.94 -11.34
C ILE A 18 13.61 7.67 -9.99
N ILE A 19 13.82 6.98 -8.87
CA ILE A 19 13.82 7.61 -7.53
C ILE A 19 14.93 8.66 -7.41
N ILE A 20 16.10 8.44 -8.00
CA ILE A 20 17.19 9.43 -8.00
C ILE A 20 16.82 10.67 -8.83
N LEU A 21 16.21 10.49 -10.01
CA LEU A 21 15.76 11.58 -10.89
C LEU A 21 14.69 12.47 -10.23
N PHE A 22 13.69 11.85 -9.61
CA PHE A 22 12.60 12.59 -8.96
C PHE A 22 12.94 13.00 -7.52
N GLY A 23 13.95 12.37 -6.93
CA GLY A 23 14.34 12.50 -5.53
C GLY A 23 13.43 11.69 -4.59
N PRO A 24 14.00 11.13 -3.49
CA PRO A 24 13.25 10.29 -2.56
C PRO A 24 12.10 11.05 -1.86
N GLY A 25 12.25 12.35 -1.64
CA GLY A 25 11.23 13.18 -0.99
C GLY A 25 9.95 13.36 -1.82
N ARG A 26 10.07 13.50 -3.15
CA ARG A 26 8.89 13.61 -4.04
C ARG A 26 8.18 12.28 -4.16
N PHE A 27 8.93 11.20 -4.40
CA PHE A 27 8.39 9.86 -4.53
C PHE A 27 7.69 9.39 -3.25
N GLY A 28 8.31 9.61 -2.07
CA GLY A 28 7.71 9.29 -0.78
C GLY A 28 6.43 10.08 -0.47
N LYS A 29 6.38 11.37 -0.84
CA LYS A 29 5.16 12.18 -0.65
C LYS A 29 4.00 11.67 -1.49
N ILE A 30 4.23 11.38 -2.78
CA ILE A 30 3.20 10.86 -3.69
C ILE A 30 2.73 9.48 -3.23
N LEU A 31 3.65 8.57 -2.89
CA LEU A 31 3.28 7.26 -2.38
C LEU A 31 2.56 7.32 -1.04
N GLY A 32 2.90 8.28 -0.17
CA GLY A 32 2.20 8.51 1.09
C GLY A 32 0.75 8.94 0.85
N GLU A 33 0.53 9.93 -0.01
CA GLU A 33 -0.82 10.41 -0.38
C GLU A 33 -1.66 9.31 -1.06
N LEU A 34 -1.06 8.55 -1.98
CA LEU A 34 -1.71 7.40 -2.63
C LEU A 34 -1.97 6.24 -1.64
N GLY A 35 -1.04 5.98 -0.73
CA GLY A 35 -1.14 4.92 0.26
C GLY A 35 -2.25 5.18 1.28
N SER A 36 -2.38 6.42 1.75
CA SER A 36 -3.50 6.84 2.60
C SER A 36 -4.84 6.71 1.87
N GLY A 37 -4.92 7.13 0.60
CA GLY A 37 -6.13 6.97 -0.21
C GLY A 37 -6.51 5.50 -0.44
N LEU A 38 -5.51 4.65 -0.74
CA LEU A 38 -5.72 3.20 -0.91
C LEU A 38 -6.12 2.53 0.41
N LYS A 39 -5.56 2.97 1.55
CA LYS A 39 -5.94 2.48 2.87
C LYS A 39 -7.40 2.82 3.17
N SER A 40 -7.81 4.08 3.03
CA SER A 40 -9.21 4.48 3.21
C SER A 40 -10.15 3.74 2.26
N PHE A 41 -9.75 3.54 1.00
CA PHE A 41 -10.53 2.77 0.05
C PHE A 41 -10.68 1.31 0.48
N ARG A 42 -9.61 0.67 0.94
CA ARG A 42 -9.64 -0.69 1.49
C ARG A 42 -10.55 -0.75 2.72
N ASP A 43 -10.39 0.19 3.65
CA ASP A 43 -11.14 0.24 4.90
C ASP A 43 -12.65 0.37 4.60
N SER A 44 -13.05 1.25 3.67
CA SER A 44 -14.46 1.37 3.24
C SER A 44 -14.99 0.13 2.51
N LEU A 45 -14.14 -0.60 1.78
CA LEU A 45 -14.55 -1.87 1.14
C LEU A 45 -14.71 -3.01 2.17
N THR A 46 -13.94 -2.99 3.25
CA THR A 46 -14.00 -3.97 4.34
C THR A 46 -15.13 -3.65 5.32
N GLU A 47 -15.34 -2.39 5.69
CA GLU A 47 -16.46 -1.93 6.52
C GLU A 47 -17.82 -2.30 5.88
N LYS A 48 -17.92 -2.24 4.55
CA LYS A 48 -19.12 -2.68 3.83
C LYS A 48 -19.36 -4.20 3.83
N LYS A 49 -18.37 -4.98 4.27
CA LYS A 49 -18.39 -6.45 4.25
C LYS A 49 -18.59 -7.06 5.63
N ASP A 50 -18.25 -6.33 6.68
CA ASP A 50 -18.37 -6.75 8.07
C ASP A 50 -18.95 -5.62 8.93
N GLU A 51 -20.26 -5.69 9.21
CA GLU A 51 -20.81 -5.29 10.50
C GLU A 51 -21.63 -6.48 11.04
N PRO A 52 -21.54 -6.82 12.34
CA PRO A 52 -21.27 -5.89 13.44
C PRO A 52 -20.06 -6.23 14.32
N GLY A 53 -19.38 -5.17 14.78
CA GLY A 53 -18.68 -5.12 16.07
C GLY A 53 -17.24 -5.61 16.08
N THR A 54 -16.28 -4.70 15.92
CA THR A 54 -15.01 -4.82 16.63
C THR A 54 -14.53 -3.42 16.97
N ASP A 55 -14.74 -3.07 18.23
CA ASP A 55 -14.03 -2.04 18.94
C ASP A 55 -12.52 -2.30 18.88
N GLU A 56 -11.79 -1.22 18.66
CA GLU A 56 -10.34 -1.12 18.51
C GLU A 56 -9.55 -1.37 19.82
N ASN A 57 -10.07 -2.20 20.72
CA ASN A 57 -9.38 -2.64 21.92
C ASN A 57 -9.63 -4.14 22.13
N GLY A 58 -8.63 -4.96 21.82
CA GLY A 58 -8.74 -6.42 21.78
C GLY A 58 -9.07 -7.08 23.12
N ASN A 59 -10.34 -7.06 23.53
CA ASN A 59 -10.88 -7.96 24.52
C ASN A 59 -12.13 -8.66 23.99
N ILE A 60 -12.08 -9.99 23.98
CA ILE A 60 -13.17 -10.86 23.55
C ILE A 60 -14.04 -11.08 24.79
N GLU A 61 -15.21 -10.45 24.89
CA GLU A 61 -16.19 -10.77 25.94
C GLU A 61 -17.10 -11.92 25.47
N PRO A 62 -17.11 -13.08 26.14
CA PRO A 62 -18.05 -14.16 25.86
C PRO A 62 -19.40 -13.89 26.55
N LYS A 63 -20.51 -13.99 25.81
CA LYS A 63 -21.85 -14.30 26.34
C LYS A 63 -22.58 -15.22 25.37
#